data_AF-A0A955RB80-F1
#
_entry.id   AF-A0A955RB80-F1
#
_cell.length_a   1.000
_cell.length_b   1.000
_cell.length_c   1.000
_cell.angle_alpha   90.00
_cell.angle_beta   90.00
_cell.angle_gamma   90.00
#
_symmetry.space_group_name_H-M   'P 1'
#
loop_
_entity.id
_entity.type
_entity.pdbx_description
1 polymer ?
#
loop_
_entity_poly.entity_id
_entity_poly.type
_entity_poly.pdbx_seq_one_letter_code
_entity_poly.pdbx_strand_id
1 'polypeptide(L)'
;MSDTDPTPLPEALAHADPAVRAAAIARVRYRDLKDPTVLRALLLACADTTPAPGAQTSGSDPFAAFFSARAAGATVGELAAERVQRAGIPEDLATAELIAKVLDEVPADQGHALPGLAAKLYGESSWPDPIAATRTLVPALDRHDTPLFEALVRLPSVTTPAMVELATEGKLRTRLLQELLNHPPTHDPAVKAATAAVLDGRTVPDDTDTVTLLATLSAWSAPSVVDVARHLLPRFPWASAWGALDDPDQVPALEAWLAAGAPDIDRLWPRISEAVRHREATEGYPIAALLRAAGRDGGVIDAWNLQDDPGVIEVLRGWVDAWGEDLDRAWMAARVLVGRGHHGPVVAALTGMLAEREPERFVPWDAGLLEALAKADPEVAGIGDAVLAGLTMAPAAAEDAVPALLALSHAACRRAVEAVLAAAEAAPWETTSVGPGTVREGPRDIDVSVLAPVLTRLADPELDARQDRMAPVIHAARQE
;
A
#
# COMPACT_ATOMS: atom_id res chain seq x y z
N MET A 1 14.75 24.30 57.36
CA MET A 1 15.69 24.22 56.24
C MET A 1 16.64 23.07 56.54
N SER A 2 16.38 21.90 55.96
CA SER A 2 17.28 20.76 56.02
C SER A 2 18.09 20.79 54.73
N ASP A 3 19.39 21.07 54.85
CA ASP A 3 20.38 20.70 53.85
C ASP A 3 20.37 19.17 53.78
N THR A 4 19.59 18.64 52.84
CA THR A 4 19.75 17.27 52.38
C THR A 4 20.65 17.37 51.17
N ASP A 5 21.85 16.80 51.28
CA ASP A 5 22.76 16.65 50.15
C ASP A 5 21.97 16.07 48.98
N PRO A 6 21.96 16.73 47.81
CA PRO A 6 21.12 16.27 46.72
C PRO A 6 21.60 14.87 46.30
N THR A 7 20.65 13.92 46.21
CA THR A 7 20.89 12.56 45.72
C THR A 7 21.83 12.58 44.50
N PRO A 8 22.88 11.74 44.48
CA PRO A 8 23.80 11.64 43.35
C PRO A 8 23.05 11.50 42.02
N LEU A 9 23.52 12.17 40.97
CA LEU A 9 22.81 12.21 39.68
C LEU A 9 22.45 10.83 39.10
N PRO A 10 23.34 9.81 39.12
CA PRO A 10 22.97 8.48 38.62
C PRO A 10 21.81 7.84 39.38
N GLU A 11 21.80 7.96 40.70
CA GLU A 11 20.75 7.43 41.57
C GLU A 11 19.43 8.20 41.39
N ALA A 12 19.51 9.53 41.24
CA ALA A 12 18.35 10.38 41.03
C ALA A 12 17.70 10.16 39.64
N LEU A 13 18.50 9.86 38.61
CA LEU A 13 18.02 9.54 37.26
C LEU A 13 17.35 8.16 37.18
N ALA A 14 17.78 7.21 38.02
CA ALA A 14 17.19 5.87 38.13
C ALA A 14 16.11 5.75 39.23
N HIS A 15 15.74 6.87 39.87
CA HIS A 15 14.83 6.87 41.01
C HIS A 15 13.42 6.39 40.61
N ALA A 16 12.67 5.74 41.51
CA ALA A 16 11.34 5.20 41.19
C ALA A 16 10.27 6.28 40.92
N ASP A 17 10.40 7.44 41.57
CA ASP A 17 9.50 8.60 41.40
C ASP A 17 9.81 9.43 40.13
N PRO A 18 8.88 9.56 39.17
CA PRO A 18 9.03 10.41 37.98
C PRO A 18 9.38 11.88 38.28
N ALA A 19 8.94 12.43 39.42
CA ALA A 19 9.25 13.80 39.81
C ALA A 19 10.73 13.99 40.16
N VAL A 20 11.30 13.01 40.85
CA VAL A 20 12.73 13.00 41.17
C VAL A 20 13.56 12.86 39.90
N ARG A 21 13.15 11.98 38.97
CA ARG A 21 13.81 11.82 37.67
C ARG A 21 13.75 13.10 36.83
N ALA A 22 12.58 13.72 36.68
CA ALA A 22 12.42 14.97 35.94
C ALA A 22 13.29 16.11 36.52
N ALA A 23 13.34 16.23 37.85
CA ALA A 23 14.20 17.21 38.52
C ALA A 23 15.69 16.91 38.31
N ALA A 24 16.09 15.63 38.30
CA ALA A 24 17.46 15.22 38.01
C ALA A 24 17.86 15.54 36.55
N ILE A 25 17.00 15.22 35.58
CA ILE A 25 17.19 15.55 34.15
C ILE A 25 17.44 17.05 33.96
N ALA A 26 16.62 17.91 34.57
CA ALA A 26 16.77 19.37 34.48
C ALA A 26 18.12 19.89 35.03
N ARG A 27 18.72 19.15 35.97
CA ARG A 27 19.99 19.51 36.63
C ARG A 27 21.23 19.06 35.85
N VAL A 28 21.14 17.99 35.04
CA VAL A 28 22.26 17.49 34.21
C VAL A 28 22.89 18.65 33.43
N ARG A 29 24.22 18.68 33.31
CA ARG A 29 25.00 19.60 32.46
C ARG A 29 25.99 18.80 31.61
N TYR A 30 26.54 19.41 30.56
CA TYR A 30 27.54 18.77 29.67
C TYR A 30 28.70 18.11 30.43
N ARG A 31 29.23 18.77 31.48
CA ARG A 31 30.32 18.21 32.30
C ARG A 31 29.95 16.90 33.00
N ASP A 32 28.68 16.73 33.36
CA ASP A 32 28.19 15.55 34.06
C ASP A 32 28.06 14.38 33.08
N LEU A 33 27.83 14.66 31.79
CA LEU A 33 27.74 13.66 30.72
C LEU A 33 29.10 13.07 30.31
N LYS A 34 30.21 13.60 30.83
CA LYS A 34 31.53 12.98 30.70
C LYS A 34 31.71 11.79 31.64
N ASP A 35 30.86 11.68 32.67
CA ASP A 35 30.78 10.47 33.49
C ASP A 35 29.89 9.44 32.77
N PRO A 36 30.44 8.29 32.35
CA PRO A 36 29.67 7.26 31.63
C PRO A 36 28.52 6.71 32.47
N THR A 37 28.59 6.78 33.80
CA THR A 37 27.51 6.34 34.71
C THR A 37 26.32 7.28 34.62
N VAL A 38 26.55 8.59 34.62
CA VAL A 38 25.51 9.61 34.49
C VAL A 38 24.93 9.59 33.08
N LEU A 39 25.78 9.51 32.05
CA LEU A 39 25.34 9.43 30.66
C LEU A 39 24.48 8.18 30.44
N ARG A 40 24.91 7.01 30.91
CA ARG A 40 24.12 5.78 30.82
C ARG A 40 22.78 5.91 31.51
N ALA A 41 22.74 6.44 32.73
CA ALA A 41 21.49 6.63 33.47
C ALA A 41 20.52 7.58 32.74
N LEU A 42 21.05 8.63 32.10
CA LEU A 42 20.25 9.55 31.30
C LEU A 42 19.77 8.93 29.98
N LEU A 43 20.60 8.13 29.30
CA LEU A 43 20.21 7.41 28.08
C LEU A 43 19.12 6.38 28.39
N LEU A 44 19.23 5.65 29.50
CA LEU A 44 18.16 4.75 29.97
C LEU A 44 16.88 5.52 30.29
N ALA A 45 16.99 6.71 30.89
CA ALA A 45 15.83 7.56 31.12
C ALA A 45 15.14 8.00 29.82
N CYS A 46 15.83 8.03 28.67
CA CYS A 46 15.21 8.34 27.37
C CYS A 46 14.20 7.27 26.91
N ALA A 47 14.26 6.06 27.46
CA ALA A 47 13.27 5.00 27.22
C ALA A 47 12.04 5.09 28.15
N ASP A 48 12.04 6.02 29.11
CA ASP A 48 10.98 6.15 30.11
C ASP A 48 9.71 6.77 29.53
N THR A 49 8.63 5.99 29.46
CA THR A 49 7.31 6.43 28.97
C THR A 49 6.41 7.01 30.06
N THR A 50 6.88 7.07 31.31
CA THR A 50 6.08 7.64 32.39
C THR A 50 5.81 9.12 32.15
N PRO A 51 4.56 9.59 32.34
CA PRO A 51 4.25 11.01 32.26
C PRO A 51 5.14 11.80 33.22
N ALA A 52 5.79 12.84 32.72
CA ALA A 52 6.49 13.77 33.57
C ALA A 52 5.46 14.51 34.45
N PRO A 53 5.77 14.78 35.72
CA PRO A 53 4.88 15.56 36.56
C PRO A 53 4.69 16.93 35.93
N GLY A 54 3.44 17.25 35.60
CA GLY A 54 3.08 18.52 34.98
C GLY A 54 3.64 19.66 35.81
N ALA A 55 4.43 20.52 35.19
CA ALA A 55 4.84 21.78 35.80
C ALA A 55 3.56 22.61 36.01
N GLN A 56 2.94 22.50 37.18
CA GLN A 56 1.97 23.49 37.64
C GLN A 56 2.75 24.78 37.89
N THR A 57 2.86 25.64 36.89
CA THR A 57 3.44 26.98 37.07
C THR A 57 2.33 27.92 37.55
N SER A 58 2.29 28.13 38.86
CA SER A 58 1.73 29.35 39.45
C SER A 58 2.69 30.51 39.14
N GLY A 59 2.71 31.02 37.91
CA GLY A 59 3.60 32.12 37.51
C GLY A 59 3.13 32.82 36.24
N SER A 60 2.90 34.12 36.33
CA SER A 60 2.36 34.98 35.27
C SER A 60 3.35 35.32 34.13
N ASP A 61 4.35 34.45 33.88
CA ASP A 61 5.33 34.65 32.81
C ASP A 61 4.88 33.92 31.52
N PRO A 62 4.48 34.66 30.47
CA PRO A 62 4.01 34.06 29.21
C PRO A 62 5.10 33.34 28.42
N PHE A 63 6.39 33.63 28.63
CA PHE A 63 7.48 32.86 28.00
C PHE A 63 7.71 31.53 28.70
N ALA A 64 7.66 31.51 30.05
CA ALA A 64 7.67 30.27 30.80
C ALA A 64 6.47 29.39 30.44
N ALA A 65 5.27 29.97 30.32
CA ALA A 65 4.06 29.26 29.91
C ALA A 65 4.14 28.64 28.50
N PHE A 66 4.83 29.29 27.54
CA PHE A 66 5.03 28.74 26.18
C PHE A 66 5.93 27.49 26.17
N PHE A 67 7.02 27.49 26.96
CA PHE A 67 7.86 26.29 27.13
C PHE A 67 7.17 25.23 28.01
N SER A 68 6.34 25.64 28.97
CA SER A 68 5.56 24.73 29.83
C SER A 68 4.38 24.06 29.10
N ALA A 69 3.78 24.70 28.10
CA ALA A 69 2.70 24.12 27.30
C ALA A 69 3.18 22.94 26.43
N ARG A 70 4.46 22.93 26.02
CA ARG A 70 5.09 21.79 25.33
C ARG A 70 5.49 20.66 26.28
N ALA A 71 5.68 20.97 27.56
CA ALA A 71 5.96 20.00 28.63
C ALA A 71 4.68 19.42 29.27
N ALA A 72 3.52 20.05 29.06
CA ALA A 72 2.23 19.55 29.50
C ALA A 72 1.82 18.32 28.67
N GLY A 73 2.15 17.13 29.17
CA GLY A 73 1.92 15.86 28.47
C GLY A 73 3.19 15.15 27.99
N ALA A 74 4.38 15.73 28.25
CA ALA A 74 5.64 15.07 27.94
C ALA A 74 5.92 13.91 28.91
N THR A 75 6.60 12.88 28.41
CA THR A 75 7.15 11.78 29.21
C THR A 75 8.51 12.16 29.80
N VAL A 76 8.94 11.45 30.84
CA VAL A 76 10.30 11.57 31.38
C VAL A 76 11.34 11.32 30.28
N GLY A 77 11.07 10.38 29.36
CA GLY A 77 11.95 10.07 28.23
C GLY A 77 12.10 11.19 27.21
N GLU A 78 11.01 11.90 26.88
CA GLU A 78 11.09 13.07 26.01
C GLU A 78 11.89 14.21 26.65
N LEU A 79 11.71 14.44 27.96
CA LEU A 79 12.52 15.41 28.71
C LEU A 79 14.00 15.03 28.74
N ALA A 80 14.31 13.74 28.93
CA ALA A 80 15.67 13.24 28.90
C ALA A 80 16.31 13.43 27.52
N ALA A 81 15.61 13.06 26.44
CA ALA A 81 16.10 13.22 25.08
C ALA A 81 16.34 14.69 24.71
N GLU A 82 15.41 15.59 25.07
CA GLU A 82 15.61 17.03 24.88
C GLU A 82 16.79 17.54 25.70
N ARG A 83 16.95 17.06 26.94
CA ARG A 83 18.08 17.46 27.79
C ARG A 83 19.41 17.05 27.17
N VAL A 84 19.50 15.83 26.64
CA VAL A 84 20.69 15.32 25.94
C VAL A 84 21.02 16.21 24.75
N GLN A 85 20.04 16.51 23.88
CA GLN A 85 20.25 17.40 22.73
C GLN A 85 20.74 18.79 23.14
N ARG A 86 20.16 19.38 24.18
CA ARG A 86 20.55 20.72 24.67
C ARG A 86 21.89 20.73 25.40
N ALA A 87 22.23 19.65 26.10
CA ALA A 87 23.48 19.55 26.83
C ALA A 87 24.67 19.27 25.90
N GLY A 88 24.43 18.55 24.80
CA GLY A 88 25.47 17.94 23.97
C GLY A 88 26.01 16.66 24.64
N ILE A 89 26.34 15.64 23.86
CA ILE A 89 27.06 14.46 24.35
C ILE A 89 28.52 14.53 23.94
N PRO A 90 29.42 13.82 24.63
CA PRO A 90 30.75 13.57 24.09
C PRO A 90 30.62 12.81 22.76
N GLU A 91 31.28 13.32 21.73
CA GLU A 91 31.31 12.71 20.41
C GLU A 91 32.56 11.83 20.33
N ASP A 92 32.56 10.66 20.97
CA ASP A 92 33.66 9.69 20.91
C ASP A 92 33.20 8.23 20.81
N LEU A 93 34.06 7.31 20.36
CA LEU A 93 33.68 5.92 20.15
C LEU A 93 33.10 5.26 21.43
N ALA A 94 33.63 5.58 22.61
CA ALA A 94 33.14 5.06 23.87
C ALA A 94 31.68 5.46 24.14
N THR A 95 31.29 6.68 23.74
CA THR A 95 29.91 7.15 23.82
C THR A 95 29.01 6.44 22.81
N ALA A 96 29.48 6.21 21.59
CA ALA A 96 28.74 5.44 20.58
C ALA A 96 28.51 3.98 21.05
N GLU A 97 29.53 3.33 21.61
CA GLU A 97 29.42 2.00 22.22
C GLU A 97 28.43 1.99 23.38
N LEU A 98 28.44 3.04 24.21
CA LEU A 98 27.50 3.15 25.32
C LEU A 98 26.06 3.33 24.85
N ILE A 99 25.82 4.15 23.82
CA ILE A 99 24.48 4.33 23.23
C ILE A 99 24.00 3.00 22.62
N ALA A 100 24.83 2.31 21.85
CA ALA A 100 24.49 1.00 21.27
C ALA A 100 24.19 -0.03 22.36
N LYS A 101 24.96 -0.04 23.45
CA LYS A 101 24.72 -0.92 24.59
C LYS A 101 23.39 -0.61 25.29
N VAL A 102 23.05 0.67 25.49
CA VAL A 102 21.78 1.04 26.13
C VAL A 102 20.60 0.69 25.22
N LEU A 103 20.72 0.86 23.91
CA LEU A 103 19.71 0.40 22.95
C LEU A 103 19.44 -1.11 23.15
N ASP A 104 20.50 -1.93 23.22
CA ASP A 104 20.38 -3.38 23.42
C ASP A 104 19.76 -3.79 24.78
N GLU A 105 19.80 -2.91 25.78
CA GLU A 105 19.23 -3.15 27.11
C GLU A 105 17.74 -2.75 27.20
N VAL A 106 17.25 -1.91 26.28
CA VAL A 106 15.88 -1.39 26.28
C VAL A 106 14.97 -2.28 25.42
N PRO A 107 13.82 -2.74 25.93
CA PRO A 107 12.85 -3.50 25.15
C PRO A 107 12.39 -2.73 23.90
N ALA A 108 12.32 -3.39 22.75
CA ALA A 108 11.97 -2.76 21.47
C ALA A 108 10.56 -2.13 21.46
N ASP A 109 9.68 -2.57 22.36
CA ASP A 109 8.31 -2.09 22.54
C ASP A 109 8.18 -0.93 23.55
N GLN A 110 9.27 -0.48 24.18
CA GLN A 110 9.30 0.63 25.14
C GLN A 110 10.01 1.87 24.59
N GLY A 111 9.31 3.01 24.55
CA GLY A 111 9.92 4.35 24.64
C GLY A 111 10.70 4.87 23.42
N HIS A 112 9.95 5.46 22.48
CA HIS A 112 10.32 5.93 21.14
C HIS A 112 11.39 7.05 21.00
N ALA A 113 11.98 7.57 22.08
CA ALA A 113 12.84 8.77 21.99
C ALA A 113 14.34 8.45 21.82
N LEU A 114 14.84 7.37 22.43
CA LEU A 114 16.28 7.04 22.39
C LEU A 114 16.79 6.67 20.98
N PRO A 115 16.13 5.79 20.21
CA PRO A 115 16.61 5.45 18.87
C PRO A 115 16.60 6.66 17.92
N GLY A 116 15.54 7.49 17.97
CA GLY A 116 15.46 8.73 17.20
C GLY A 116 16.51 9.78 17.60
N LEU A 117 16.81 9.90 18.91
CA LEU A 117 17.90 10.73 19.42
C LEU A 117 19.26 10.25 18.88
N ALA A 118 19.53 8.95 18.98
CA ALA A 118 20.78 8.35 18.52
C ALA A 118 20.97 8.53 17.00
N ALA A 119 19.93 8.33 16.19
CA ALA A 119 19.96 8.60 14.75
C ALA A 119 20.25 10.08 14.44
N LYS A 120 19.62 11.01 15.16
CA LYS A 120 19.87 12.46 14.99
C LYS A 120 21.31 12.84 15.30
N LEU A 121 21.83 12.39 16.45
CA LEU A 121 23.20 12.68 16.88
C LEU A 121 24.24 12.07 15.93
N TYR A 122 23.95 10.88 15.39
CA TYR A 122 24.78 10.27 14.36
C TYR A 122 24.77 11.09 13.05
N GLY A 123 23.59 11.55 12.61
CA GLY A 123 23.44 12.36 11.39
C GLY A 123 24.15 13.71 11.43
N GLU A 124 24.37 14.32 12.61
CA GLU A 124 25.04 15.62 12.71
C GLU A 124 26.56 15.57 12.46
N SER A 125 27.12 14.41 12.07
CA SER A 125 28.46 14.22 11.47
C SER A 125 29.68 14.62 12.30
N SER A 126 29.52 14.87 13.60
CA SER A 126 30.54 15.52 14.44
C SER A 126 31.52 14.56 15.14
N TRP A 127 31.44 13.25 14.85
CA TRP A 127 32.30 12.24 15.46
C TRP A 127 33.77 12.33 14.95
N PRO A 128 34.78 12.31 15.84
CA PRO A 128 36.21 12.30 15.50
C PRO A 128 36.65 11.06 14.70
N ASP A 129 36.04 9.90 14.97
CA ASP A 129 36.16 8.69 14.15
C ASP A 129 34.77 8.25 13.68
N PRO A 130 34.30 8.80 12.55
CA PRO A 130 32.95 8.55 12.08
C PRO A 130 32.79 7.13 11.53
N ILE A 131 33.87 6.44 11.12
CA ILE A 131 33.81 5.05 10.62
C ILE A 131 33.56 4.09 11.78
N ALA A 132 34.33 4.21 12.86
CA ALA A 132 34.15 3.34 14.03
C ALA A 132 32.77 3.53 14.68
N ALA A 133 32.31 4.78 14.78
CA ALA A 133 30.96 5.10 15.25
C ALA A 133 29.87 4.47 14.35
N THR A 134 30.03 4.54 13.02
CA THR A 134 29.12 3.92 12.05
C THR A 134 28.99 2.41 12.28
N ARG A 135 30.13 1.71 12.38
CA ARG A 135 30.17 0.25 12.59
C ARG A 135 29.56 -0.19 13.91
N THR A 136 29.51 0.71 14.88
CA THR A 136 28.97 0.45 16.21
C THR A 136 27.47 0.74 16.28
N LEU A 137 27.02 1.91 15.81
CA LEU A 137 25.65 2.38 16.01
C LEU A 137 24.65 1.85 15.00
N VAL A 138 25.02 1.72 13.72
CA VAL A 138 24.09 1.31 12.66
C VAL A 138 23.45 -0.06 12.97
N PRO A 139 24.20 -1.10 13.40
CA PRO A 139 23.59 -2.37 13.77
C PRO A 139 22.61 -2.31 14.93
N ALA A 140 22.86 -1.44 15.91
CA ALA A 140 21.93 -1.24 17.02
C ALA A 140 20.65 -0.56 16.51
N LEU A 141 20.77 0.55 15.77
CA LEU A 141 19.61 1.29 15.24
C LEU A 141 18.74 0.47 14.29
N ASP A 142 19.36 -0.37 13.46
CA ASP A 142 18.69 -1.31 12.55
C ASP A 142 17.82 -2.32 13.33
N ARG A 143 18.29 -2.85 14.46
CA ARG A 143 17.52 -3.74 15.34
C ARG A 143 16.32 -3.08 16.02
N HIS A 144 16.33 -1.75 16.15
CA HIS A 144 15.24 -0.97 16.74
C HIS A 144 14.36 -0.28 15.68
N ASP A 145 14.38 -0.77 14.44
CA ASP A 145 13.55 -0.27 13.35
C ASP A 145 13.62 1.24 13.10
N THR A 146 14.77 1.86 13.38
CA THR A 146 14.93 3.31 13.26
C THR A 146 15.25 3.71 11.82
N PRO A 147 14.50 4.64 11.19
CA PRO A 147 14.86 5.16 9.87
C PRO A 147 16.19 5.92 9.94
N LEU A 148 17.20 5.50 9.17
CA LEU A 148 18.51 6.16 9.14
C LEU A 148 18.61 7.22 8.04
N PHE A 149 17.66 7.26 7.10
CA PHE A 149 17.71 8.11 5.91
C PHE A 149 18.08 9.58 6.19
N GLU A 150 17.43 10.23 7.17
CA GLU A 150 17.76 11.63 7.52
C GLU A 150 19.17 11.79 8.09
N ALA A 151 19.68 10.75 8.77
CA ALA A 151 21.05 10.71 9.23
C ALA A 151 22.01 10.50 8.06
N LEU A 152 21.73 9.53 7.18
CA LEU A 152 22.53 9.19 6.00
C LEU A 152 22.82 10.40 5.09
N VAL A 153 21.81 11.25 4.86
CA VAL A 153 21.95 12.47 4.03
C VAL A 153 22.99 13.44 4.57
N ARG A 154 23.22 13.43 5.89
CA ARG A 154 24.09 14.39 6.58
C ARG A 154 25.46 13.82 6.92
N LEU A 155 25.72 12.54 6.63
CA LEU A 155 26.99 11.90 6.96
C LEU A 155 28.15 12.41 6.10
N PRO A 156 29.39 12.42 6.63
CA PRO A 156 30.56 12.65 5.81
C PRO A 156 30.74 11.48 4.84
N SER A 157 31.17 11.79 3.61
CA SER A 157 31.38 10.80 2.54
C SER A 157 32.35 9.66 2.91
N VAL A 158 33.20 9.87 3.91
CA VAL A 158 34.15 8.86 4.42
C VAL A 158 33.46 7.65 5.08
N THR A 159 32.20 7.79 5.51
CA THR A 159 31.43 6.71 6.15
C THR A 159 30.73 5.79 5.15
N THR A 160 30.54 6.25 3.91
CA THR A 160 29.85 5.51 2.84
C THR A 160 30.38 4.09 2.67
N PRO A 161 31.70 3.84 2.55
CA PRO A 161 32.21 2.48 2.41
C PRO A 161 31.83 1.56 3.58
N ALA A 162 31.86 2.07 4.82
CA ALA A 162 31.53 1.29 6.00
C ALA A 162 30.03 0.93 6.06
N MET A 163 29.14 1.85 5.67
CA MET A 163 27.71 1.55 5.61
C MET A 163 27.36 0.54 4.53
N VAL A 164 27.99 0.67 3.36
CA VAL A 164 27.84 -0.26 2.25
C VAL A 164 28.34 -1.66 2.62
N GLU A 165 29.49 -1.74 3.29
CA GLU A 165 30.01 -3.00 3.85
C GLU A 165 29.03 -3.60 4.86
N LEU A 166 28.55 -2.83 5.84
CA LEU A 166 27.57 -3.30 6.83
C LEU A 166 26.27 -3.79 6.19
N ALA A 167 25.81 -3.14 5.12
CA ALA A 167 24.60 -3.54 4.41
C ALA A 167 24.75 -4.89 3.69
N THR A 168 25.98 -5.29 3.40
CA THR A 168 26.30 -6.42 2.52
C THR A 168 27.15 -7.50 3.19
N GLU A 169 27.52 -7.37 4.45
CA GLU A 169 28.38 -8.31 5.19
C GLU A 169 27.57 -9.42 5.88
N GLY A 170 27.81 -10.67 5.50
CA GLY A 170 27.26 -11.87 6.14
C GLY A 170 25.78 -12.10 5.81
N LYS A 171 24.89 -11.21 6.29
CA LYS A 171 23.47 -11.17 5.94
C LYS A 171 23.14 -9.83 5.32
N LEU A 172 22.38 -9.84 4.22
CA LEU A 172 21.94 -8.63 3.56
C LEU A 172 21.03 -7.83 4.51
N ARG A 173 21.42 -6.62 4.86
CA ARG A 173 20.55 -5.71 5.63
C ARG A 173 19.72 -4.92 4.63
N THR A 174 18.65 -5.56 4.14
CA THR A 174 17.79 -5.04 3.07
C THR A 174 17.29 -3.62 3.34
N ARG A 175 16.94 -3.30 4.59
CA ARG A 175 16.52 -1.96 4.99
C ARG A 175 17.63 -0.92 4.80
N LEU A 176 18.80 -1.17 5.42
CA LEU A 176 19.96 -0.28 5.27
C LEU A 176 20.33 -0.13 3.79
N LEU A 177 20.30 -1.23 3.03
CA LEU A 177 20.55 -1.22 1.59
C LEU A 177 19.53 -0.33 0.85
N GLN A 178 18.24 -0.46 1.13
CA GLN A 178 17.19 0.36 0.52
C GLN A 178 17.39 1.86 0.82
N GLU A 179 17.74 2.20 2.06
CA GLU A 179 18.02 3.59 2.43
C GLU A 179 19.27 4.14 1.73
N LEU A 180 20.33 3.33 1.59
CA LEU A 180 21.53 3.70 0.83
C LEU A 180 21.26 3.87 -0.66
N LEU A 181 20.37 3.06 -1.25
CA LEU A 181 20.00 3.14 -2.66
C LEU A 181 19.13 4.36 -2.99
N ASN A 182 18.34 4.84 -2.01
CA ASN A 182 17.53 6.05 -2.15
C ASN A 182 18.35 7.35 -2.01
N HIS A 183 19.63 7.25 -1.62
CA HIS A 183 20.49 8.40 -1.41
C HIS A 183 21.56 8.49 -2.53
N PRO A 184 21.52 9.54 -3.40
CA PRO A 184 22.32 9.55 -4.64
C PRO A 184 23.84 9.35 -4.46
N PRO A 185 24.51 9.96 -3.46
CA PRO A 185 25.95 9.74 -3.23
C PRO A 185 26.34 8.29 -2.87
N THR A 186 25.39 7.50 -2.36
CA THR A 186 25.62 6.13 -1.89
C THR A 186 25.02 5.08 -2.83
N HIS A 187 24.23 5.50 -3.81
CA HIS A 187 23.54 4.63 -4.76
C HIS A 187 24.49 3.69 -5.51
N ASP A 188 25.35 4.22 -6.39
CA ASP A 188 26.24 3.38 -7.21
C ASP A 188 27.17 2.49 -6.37
N PRO A 189 27.79 3.00 -5.28
CA PRO A 189 28.57 2.15 -4.38
C PRO A 189 27.77 1.00 -3.76
N ALA A 190 26.53 1.26 -3.33
CA ALA A 190 25.67 0.25 -2.73
C ALA A 190 25.23 -0.81 -3.74
N VAL A 191 24.82 -0.43 -4.95
CA VAL A 191 24.50 -1.37 -6.04
C VAL A 191 25.69 -2.27 -6.33
N LYS A 192 26.88 -1.68 -6.54
CA LYS A 192 28.09 -2.41 -6.87
C LYS A 192 28.50 -3.39 -5.76
N ALA A 193 28.44 -2.96 -4.51
CA ALA A 193 28.83 -3.81 -3.39
C ALA A 193 27.82 -4.92 -3.11
N ALA A 194 26.51 -4.65 -3.17
CA ALA A 194 25.48 -5.67 -2.99
C ALA A 194 25.56 -6.73 -4.08
N THR A 195 25.74 -6.29 -5.34
CA THR A 195 25.99 -7.19 -6.48
C THR A 195 27.21 -8.06 -6.22
N ALA A 196 28.36 -7.45 -5.90
CA ALA A 196 29.59 -8.20 -5.65
C ALA A 196 29.46 -9.16 -4.45
N ALA A 197 28.84 -8.74 -3.36
CA ALA A 197 28.67 -9.57 -2.18
C ALA A 197 27.86 -10.85 -2.47
N VAL A 198 26.81 -10.75 -3.30
CA VAL A 198 26.04 -11.92 -3.74
C VAL A 198 26.85 -12.76 -4.72
N LEU A 199 27.41 -12.17 -5.78
CA LEU A 199 28.15 -12.91 -6.81
C LEU A 199 29.41 -13.60 -6.28
N ASP A 200 30.11 -12.99 -5.32
CA ASP A 200 31.29 -13.53 -4.67
C ASP A 200 30.93 -14.59 -3.59
N GLY A 201 29.65 -14.78 -3.28
CA GLY A 201 29.19 -15.67 -2.21
C GLY A 201 29.53 -15.18 -0.79
N ARG A 202 29.89 -13.90 -0.63
CA ARG A 202 30.14 -13.28 0.69
C ARG A 202 28.86 -13.11 1.50
N THR A 203 27.73 -13.02 0.82
CA THR A 203 26.39 -12.96 1.42
C THR A 203 25.44 -13.87 0.69
N VAL A 204 24.69 -14.66 1.46
CA VAL A 204 23.68 -15.58 0.94
C VAL A 204 22.31 -15.06 1.39
N PRO A 205 21.59 -14.29 0.55
CA PRO A 205 20.30 -13.74 0.94
C PRO A 205 19.29 -14.88 1.19
N ASP A 206 18.43 -14.67 2.18
CA ASP A 206 17.24 -15.51 2.35
C ASP A 206 16.17 -15.19 1.29
N ASP A 207 15.04 -15.88 1.33
CA ASP A 207 13.96 -15.69 0.35
C ASP A 207 13.40 -14.25 0.36
N THR A 208 13.21 -13.66 1.55
CA THR A 208 12.70 -12.28 1.68
C THR A 208 13.73 -11.26 1.25
N ASP A 209 14.99 -11.49 1.63
CA ASP A 209 16.10 -10.63 1.24
C ASP A 209 16.31 -10.64 -0.28
N THR A 210 16.13 -11.80 -0.92
CA THR A 210 16.28 -11.97 -2.36
C THR A 210 15.22 -11.20 -3.14
N VAL A 211 13.93 -11.30 -2.74
CA VAL A 211 12.85 -10.55 -3.39
C VAL A 211 13.12 -9.04 -3.28
N THR A 212 13.51 -8.59 -2.08
CA THR A 212 13.76 -7.17 -1.82
C THR A 212 14.96 -6.68 -2.64
N LEU A 213 16.04 -7.45 -2.70
CA LEU A 213 17.22 -7.11 -3.50
C LEU A 213 16.87 -6.99 -4.98
N LEU A 214 16.24 -8.01 -5.57
CA LEU A 214 15.90 -8.01 -7.00
C LEU A 214 14.90 -6.91 -7.35
N ALA A 215 13.85 -6.73 -6.54
CA ALA A 215 12.88 -5.65 -6.74
C ALA A 215 13.56 -4.27 -6.69
N THR A 216 14.48 -4.07 -5.74
CA THR A 216 15.19 -2.79 -5.63
C THR A 216 16.15 -2.57 -6.79
N LEU A 217 16.96 -3.57 -7.17
CA LEU A 217 17.85 -3.47 -8.32
C LEU A 217 17.06 -3.19 -9.62
N SER A 218 15.91 -3.85 -9.81
CA SER A 218 15.06 -3.62 -10.98
C SER A 218 14.37 -2.26 -10.99
N ALA A 219 13.93 -1.74 -9.84
CA ALA A 219 13.33 -0.41 -9.75
C ALA A 219 14.28 0.70 -10.21
N TRP A 220 15.59 0.49 -10.03
CA TRP A 220 16.63 1.42 -10.45
C TRP A 220 17.25 1.10 -11.82
N SER A 221 16.72 0.11 -12.53
CA SER A 221 17.28 -0.33 -13.81
C SER A 221 18.76 -0.71 -13.76
N ALA A 222 19.21 -1.27 -12.63
CA ALA A 222 20.60 -1.66 -12.46
C ALA A 222 20.96 -2.82 -13.40
N PRO A 223 21.95 -2.69 -14.30
CA PRO A 223 22.34 -3.76 -15.23
C PRO A 223 22.73 -5.07 -14.52
N SER A 224 23.18 -4.97 -13.27
CA SER A 224 23.59 -6.12 -12.46
C SER A 224 22.43 -7.03 -12.04
N VAL A 225 21.16 -6.62 -12.18
CA VAL A 225 20.03 -7.47 -11.80
C VAL A 225 20.02 -8.79 -12.56
N VAL A 226 20.44 -8.77 -13.83
CA VAL A 226 20.57 -9.95 -14.68
C VAL A 226 21.55 -10.97 -14.08
N ASP A 227 22.75 -10.51 -13.70
CA ASP A 227 23.80 -11.36 -13.17
C ASP A 227 23.44 -11.91 -11.78
N VAL A 228 22.85 -11.06 -10.93
CA VAL A 228 22.37 -11.46 -9.60
C VAL A 228 21.23 -12.48 -9.72
N ALA A 229 20.24 -12.22 -10.58
CA ALA A 229 19.15 -13.16 -10.82
C ALA A 229 19.68 -14.53 -11.28
N ARG A 230 20.58 -14.53 -12.28
CA ARG A 230 21.20 -15.75 -12.83
C ARG A 230 21.95 -16.54 -11.76
N HIS A 231 22.72 -15.86 -10.91
CA HIS A 231 23.45 -16.48 -9.80
C HIS A 231 22.51 -17.14 -8.79
N LEU A 232 21.32 -16.57 -8.58
CA LEU A 232 20.35 -17.04 -7.58
C LEU A 232 19.40 -18.12 -8.10
N LEU A 233 19.28 -18.33 -9.42
CA LEU A 233 18.41 -19.34 -10.04
C LEU A 233 18.50 -20.75 -9.43
N PRO A 234 19.69 -21.31 -9.10
CA PRO A 234 19.77 -22.67 -8.55
C PRO A 234 19.03 -22.84 -7.22
N ARG A 235 18.83 -21.74 -6.48
CA ARG A 235 18.14 -21.72 -5.18
C ARG A 235 16.74 -21.13 -5.28
N PHE A 236 16.56 -20.11 -6.11
CA PHE A 236 15.34 -19.34 -6.27
C PHE A 236 14.95 -19.29 -7.76
N PRO A 237 14.25 -20.32 -8.29
CA PRO A 237 13.91 -20.38 -9.72
C PRO A 237 13.11 -19.17 -10.21
N TRP A 238 12.29 -18.58 -9.33
CA TRP A 238 11.49 -17.39 -9.58
C TRP A 238 12.32 -16.12 -9.84
N ALA A 239 13.63 -16.09 -9.50
CA ALA A 239 14.51 -14.95 -9.75
C ALA A 239 14.60 -14.61 -11.25
N SER A 240 14.37 -15.61 -12.12
CA SER A 240 14.26 -15.46 -13.57
C SER A 240 13.21 -14.43 -14.00
N ALA A 241 12.16 -14.19 -13.20
CA ALA A 241 11.14 -13.18 -13.51
C ALA A 241 11.70 -11.75 -13.60
N TRP A 242 12.76 -11.45 -12.83
CA TRP A 242 13.46 -10.16 -12.89
C TRP A 242 14.57 -10.17 -13.95
N GLY A 243 15.36 -11.25 -14.02
CA GLY A 243 16.46 -11.37 -14.98
C GLY A 243 15.98 -11.31 -16.44
N ALA A 244 14.84 -11.95 -16.74
CA ALA A 244 14.28 -11.99 -18.09
C ALA A 244 13.73 -10.64 -18.58
N LEU A 245 13.58 -9.63 -17.71
CA LEU A 245 13.19 -8.28 -18.14
C LEU A 245 14.29 -7.60 -18.95
N ASP A 246 15.56 -7.89 -18.63
CA ASP A 246 16.72 -7.24 -19.23
C ASP A 246 17.59 -8.23 -20.05
N ASP A 247 17.35 -9.55 -19.95
CA ASP A 247 18.12 -10.60 -20.64
C ASP A 247 17.23 -11.75 -21.16
N PRO A 248 17.00 -11.83 -22.50
CA PRO A 248 16.23 -12.90 -23.12
C PRO A 248 16.75 -14.32 -22.85
N ASP A 249 18.04 -14.49 -22.55
CA ASP A 249 18.61 -15.82 -22.25
C ASP A 249 18.05 -16.42 -20.95
N GLN A 250 17.39 -15.61 -20.10
CA GLN A 250 16.72 -16.07 -18.88
C GLN A 250 15.25 -16.45 -19.07
N VAL A 251 14.65 -16.17 -20.24
CA VAL A 251 13.25 -16.53 -20.54
C VAL A 251 12.99 -18.03 -20.38
N PRO A 252 13.85 -18.96 -20.85
CA PRO A 252 13.62 -20.39 -20.66
C PRO A 252 13.53 -20.82 -19.19
N ALA A 253 14.28 -20.16 -18.30
CA ALA A 253 14.21 -20.42 -16.87
C ALA A 253 12.89 -19.91 -16.25
N LEU A 254 12.43 -18.74 -16.69
CA LEU A 254 11.13 -18.18 -16.31
C LEU A 254 9.97 -19.08 -16.78
N GLU A 255 10.00 -19.53 -18.03
CA GLU A 255 9.01 -20.46 -18.57
C GLU A 255 9.02 -21.80 -17.83
N ALA A 256 10.19 -22.33 -17.47
CA ALA A 256 10.29 -23.56 -16.68
C ALA A 256 9.66 -23.42 -15.28
N TRP A 257 9.86 -22.27 -14.61
CA TRP A 257 9.23 -21.98 -13.32
C TRP A 257 7.70 -21.83 -13.45
N LEU A 258 7.23 -21.15 -14.49
CA LEU A 258 5.79 -21.02 -14.80
C LEU A 258 5.15 -22.37 -15.13
N ALA A 259 5.83 -23.22 -15.90
CA ALA A 259 5.37 -24.57 -16.22
C ALA A 259 5.33 -25.49 -14.99
N ALA A 260 6.15 -25.22 -13.97
CA ALA A 260 6.09 -25.89 -12.67
C ALA A 260 4.94 -25.38 -11.78
N GLY A 261 4.07 -24.50 -12.30
CA GLY A 261 2.89 -23.97 -11.61
C GLY A 261 3.14 -22.70 -10.79
N ALA A 262 4.37 -22.16 -10.80
CA ALA A 262 4.74 -20.92 -10.10
C ALA A 262 4.15 -20.80 -8.67
N PRO A 263 4.46 -21.72 -7.74
CA PRO A 263 3.78 -21.85 -6.45
C PRO A 263 3.81 -20.60 -5.57
N ASP A 264 4.79 -19.71 -5.77
CA ASP A 264 4.98 -18.47 -4.99
C ASP A 264 4.43 -17.21 -5.67
N ILE A 265 3.76 -17.36 -6.83
CA ILE A 265 3.36 -16.21 -7.67
C ILE A 265 2.49 -15.20 -6.93
N ASP A 266 1.57 -15.65 -6.07
CA ASP A 266 0.68 -14.75 -5.33
C ASP A 266 1.43 -13.80 -4.39
N ARG A 267 2.52 -14.29 -3.78
CA ARG A 267 3.38 -13.48 -2.92
C ARG A 267 4.30 -12.57 -3.74
N LEU A 268 4.81 -13.08 -4.85
CA LEU A 268 5.83 -12.39 -5.67
C LEU A 268 5.23 -11.35 -6.63
N TRP A 269 4.00 -11.58 -7.11
CA TRP A 269 3.38 -10.79 -8.17
C TRP A 269 3.35 -9.28 -7.90
N PRO A 270 3.03 -8.78 -6.69
CA PRO A 270 3.07 -7.34 -6.45
C PRO A 270 4.42 -6.71 -6.80
N ARG A 271 5.52 -7.39 -6.47
CA ARG A 271 6.89 -6.93 -6.76
C ARG A 271 7.32 -7.17 -8.21
N ILE A 272 6.90 -8.27 -8.82
CA ILE A 272 7.14 -8.55 -10.24
C ILE A 272 6.39 -7.51 -11.10
N SER A 273 5.10 -7.30 -10.85
CA SER A 273 4.29 -6.30 -11.57
C SER A 273 4.82 -4.88 -11.38
N GLU A 274 5.34 -4.54 -10.20
CA GLU A 274 6.00 -3.26 -9.96
C GLU A 274 7.24 -3.10 -10.85
N ALA A 275 8.12 -4.10 -10.88
CA ALA A 275 9.29 -4.09 -11.74
C ALA A 275 8.92 -3.97 -13.23
N VAL A 276 7.93 -4.75 -13.68
CA VAL A 276 7.42 -4.74 -15.06
C VAL A 276 6.91 -3.35 -15.45
N ARG A 277 6.05 -2.72 -14.63
CA ARG A 277 5.46 -1.40 -14.92
C ARG A 277 6.49 -0.27 -15.02
N HIS A 278 7.66 -0.44 -14.43
CA HIS A 278 8.74 0.55 -14.47
C HIS A 278 9.74 0.32 -15.62
N ARG A 279 9.49 -0.66 -16.50
CA ARG A 279 10.32 -0.96 -17.66
C ARG A 279 9.55 -0.78 -18.96
N GLU A 280 10.29 -0.54 -20.04
CA GLU A 280 9.76 -0.71 -21.39
C GLU A 280 9.39 -2.17 -21.62
N ALA A 281 8.42 -2.43 -22.51
CA ALA A 281 7.99 -3.77 -22.82
C ALA A 281 9.13 -4.56 -23.46
N THR A 282 9.50 -5.69 -22.84
CA THR A 282 10.58 -6.56 -23.32
C THR A 282 10.03 -7.61 -24.28
N GLU A 283 10.57 -7.66 -25.50
CA GLU A 283 10.19 -8.67 -26.50
C GLU A 283 10.48 -10.09 -25.97
N GLY A 284 9.52 -11.00 -26.16
CA GLY A 284 9.65 -12.40 -25.73
C GLY A 284 9.43 -12.64 -24.24
N TYR A 285 9.23 -11.60 -23.42
CA TYR A 285 8.86 -11.77 -22.01
C TYR A 285 7.48 -12.44 -21.90
N PRO A 286 7.31 -13.56 -21.18
CA PRO A 286 6.11 -14.39 -21.21
C PRO A 286 4.97 -13.81 -20.36
N ILE A 287 4.57 -12.56 -20.63
CA ILE A 287 3.65 -11.80 -19.78
C ILE A 287 2.26 -12.43 -19.68
N ALA A 288 1.74 -12.98 -20.78
CA ALA A 288 0.48 -13.71 -20.77
C ALA A 288 0.50 -14.93 -19.83
N ALA A 289 1.64 -15.65 -19.76
CA ALA A 289 1.79 -16.78 -18.86
C ALA A 289 1.88 -16.33 -17.39
N LEU A 290 2.58 -15.22 -17.12
CA LEU A 290 2.63 -14.60 -15.80
C LEU A 290 1.26 -14.12 -15.32
N LEU A 291 0.51 -13.40 -16.17
CA LEU A 291 -0.85 -12.97 -15.86
C LEU A 291 -1.74 -14.17 -15.54
N ARG A 292 -1.67 -15.23 -16.36
CA ARG A 292 -2.42 -16.48 -16.10
C ARG A 292 -2.05 -17.10 -14.75
N ALA A 293 -0.76 -17.19 -14.43
CA ALA A 293 -0.28 -17.76 -13.18
C ALA A 293 -0.69 -16.91 -11.95
N ALA A 294 -0.56 -15.58 -12.05
CA ALA A 294 -0.91 -14.66 -10.97
C ALA A 294 -2.43 -14.47 -10.81
N GLY A 295 -3.20 -14.77 -11.86
CA GLY A 295 -4.65 -14.60 -11.88
C GLY A 295 -5.11 -13.16 -11.69
N ARG A 296 -4.26 -12.15 -11.95
CA ARG A 296 -4.58 -10.72 -11.82
C ARG A 296 -3.61 -9.85 -12.63
N ASP A 297 -4.04 -8.65 -12.98
CA ASP A 297 -3.29 -7.72 -13.83
C ASP A 297 -2.18 -6.95 -13.10
N GLY A 298 -2.43 -6.39 -11.92
CA GLY A 298 -1.44 -5.56 -11.23
C GLY A 298 -1.05 -4.26 -11.96
N GLY A 299 -1.85 -3.82 -12.94
CA GLY A 299 -1.60 -2.63 -13.76
C GLY A 299 -0.60 -2.83 -14.90
N VAL A 300 -0.25 -4.07 -15.24
CA VAL A 300 0.77 -4.38 -16.26
C VAL A 300 0.22 -4.20 -17.67
N ILE A 301 -1.02 -4.62 -17.92
CA ILE A 301 -1.65 -4.55 -19.24
C ILE A 301 -1.65 -3.11 -19.75
N ASP A 302 -1.99 -2.15 -18.91
CA ASP A 302 -1.98 -0.74 -19.27
C ASP A 302 -0.56 -0.17 -19.40
N ALA A 303 0.35 -0.52 -18.47
CA ALA A 303 1.71 0.02 -18.48
C ALA A 303 2.50 -0.38 -19.73
N TRP A 304 2.31 -1.61 -20.22
CA TRP A 304 2.97 -2.12 -21.42
C TRP A 304 2.12 -2.00 -22.69
N ASN A 305 0.93 -1.39 -22.60
CA ASN A 305 -0.02 -1.26 -23.71
C ASN A 305 -0.30 -2.61 -24.41
N LEU A 306 -0.57 -3.65 -23.60
CA LEU A 306 -0.75 -5.04 -24.04
C LEU A 306 -2.18 -5.39 -24.44
N GLN A 307 -3.05 -4.38 -24.59
CA GLN A 307 -4.47 -4.63 -24.85
C GLN A 307 -4.72 -5.26 -26.24
N ASP A 308 -3.74 -5.17 -27.15
CA ASP A 308 -3.80 -5.82 -28.48
C ASP A 308 -2.95 -7.11 -28.55
N ASP A 309 -2.31 -7.54 -27.46
CA ASP A 309 -1.50 -8.76 -27.45
C ASP A 309 -2.40 -10.00 -27.48
N PRO A 310 -2.26 -10.90 -28.50
CA PRO A 310 -3.14 -12.07 -28.62
C PRO A 310 -3.09 -13.01 -27.42
N GLY A 311 -1.93 -13.16 -26.78
CA GLY A 311 -1.76 -14.01 -25.61
C GLY A 311 -2.47 -13.43 -24.38
N VAL A 312 -2.40 -12.11 -24.21
CA VAL A 312 -3.12 -11.39 -23.15
C VAL A 312 -4.63 -11.42 -23.40
N ILE A 313 -5.09 -11.21 -24.63
CA ILE A 313 -6.52 -11.33 -25.00
C ILE A 313 -7.07 -12.70 -24.59
N GLU A 314 -6.37 -13.79 -24.87
CA GLU A 314 -6.80 -15.13 -24.45
C GLU A 314 -6.83 -15.31 -22.92
N VAL A 315 -5.92 -14.67 -22.17
CA VAL A 315 -5.98 -14.66 -20.69
C VAL A 315 -7.22 -13.92 -20.20
N LEU A 316 -7.48 -12.73 -20.75
CA LEU A 316 -8.64 -11.91 -20.39
C LEU A 316 -9.95 -12.63 -20.69
N ARG A 317 -10.04 -13.33 -21.83
CA ARG A 317 -11.19 -14.17 -22.17
C ARG A 317 -11.41 -15.26 -21.12
N GLY A 318 -10.36 -15.97 -20.72
CA GLY A 318 -10.45 -16.97 -19.66
C GLY A 318 -10.92 -16.39 -18.31
N TRP A 319 -10.54 -15.15 -17.98
CA TRP A 319 -11.03 -14.47 -16.77
C TRP A 319 -12.50 -14.07 -16.87
N VAL A 320 -12.96 -13.64 -18.05
CA VAL A 320 -14.36 -13.34 -18.32
C VAL A 320 -15.22 -14.60 -18.27
N ASP A 321 -14.75 -15.72 -18.82
CA ASP A 321 -15.44 -17.01 -18.76
C ASP A 321 -15.56 -17.53 -17.30
N ALA A 322 -14.67 -17.10 -16.40
CA ALA A 322 -14.65 -17.44 -14.97
C ALA A 322 -15.42 -16.44 -14.07
N TRP A 323 -16.43 -15.74 -14.60
CA TRP A 323 -17.23 -14.71 -13.90
C TRP A 323 -17.86 -15.18 -12.57
N GLY A 324 -18.06 -16.50 -12.40
CA GLY A 324 -18.57 -17.10 -11.17
C GLY A 324 -17.60 -17.08 -9.99
N GLU A 325 -16.30 -16.97 -10.23
CA GLU A 325 -15.25 -17.11 -9.22
C GLU A 325 -14.79 -15.77 -8.63
N ASP A 326 -14.58 -14.77 -9.49
CA ASP A 326 -14.09 -13.44 -9.13
C ASP A 326 -14.70 -12.37 -10.05
N LEU A 327 -15.72 -11.67 -9.52
CA LEU A 327 -16.48 -10.65 -10.27
C LEU A 327 -15.61 -9.46 -10.66
N ASP A 328 -14.75 -8.98 -9.77
CA ASP A 328 -13.96 -7.76 -10.00
C ASP A 328 -12.93 -7.99 -11.10
N ARG A 329 -12.28 -9.16 -11.08
CA ARG A 329 -11.35 -9.58 -12.14
C ARG A 329 -12.05 -9.74 -13.49
N ALA A 330 -13.21 -10.39 -13.52
CA ALA A 330 -13.99 -10.57 -14.74
C ALA A 330 -14.44 -9.22 -15.32
N TRP A 331 -14.89 -8.29 -14.49
CA TRP A 331 -15.29 -6.95 -14.94
C TRP A 331 -14.11 -6.15 -15.49
N MET A 332 -12.95 -6.17 -14.83
CA MET A 332 -11.74 -5.54 -15.35
C MET A 332 -11.36 -6.12 -16.72
N ALA A 333 -11.36 -7.44 -16.85
CA ALA A 333 -11.04 -8.12 -18.11
C ALA A 333 -12.03 -7.77 -19.22
N ALA A 334 -13.33 -7.72 -18.89
CA ALA A 334 -14.39 -7.35 -19.81
C ALA A 334 -14.22 -5.90 -20.31
N ARG A 335 -13.86 -4.94 -19.44
CA ARG A 335 -13.59 -3.54 -19.86
C ARG A 335 -12.46 -3.46 -20.88
N VAL A 336 -11.36 -4.16 -20.64
CA VAL A 336 -10.20 -4.17 -21.56
C VAL A 336 -10.60 -4.77 -22.91
N LEU A 337 -11.29 -5.91 -22.91
CA LEU A 337 -11.77 -6.56 -24.14
C LEU A 337 -12.77 -5.68 -24.91
N VAL A 338 -13.72 -5.06 -24.22
CA VAL A 338 -14.72 -4.19 -24.85
C VAL A 338 -14.09 -2.93 -25.45
N GLY A 339 -13.15 -2.32 -24.75
CA GLY A 339 -12.39 -1.17 -25.24
C GLY A 339 -11.62 -1.44 -26.54
N ARG A 340 -11.35 -2.72 -26.86
CA ARG A 340 -10.66 -3.16 -28.08
C ARG A 340 -11.59 -3.82 -29.11
N GLY A 341 -12.90 -3.78 -28.90
CA GLY A 341 -13.87 -4.33 -29.86
C GLY A 341 -14.08 -5.86 -29.74
N HIS A 342 -13.52 -6.52 -28.73
CA HIS A 342 -13.76 -7.94 -28.47
C HIS A 342 -15.08 -8.16 -27.72
N HIS A 343 -16.18 -7.70 -28.30
CA HIS A 343 -17.49 -7.67 -27.65
C HIS A 343 -18.16 -9.04 -27.54
N GLY A 344 -18.05 -9.87 -28.58
CA GLY A 344 -18.74 -11.17 -28.65
C GLY A 344 -18.46 -12.10 -27.46
N PRO A 345 -17.17 -12.38 -27.13
CA PRO A 345 -16.83 -13.20 -25.96
C PRO A 345 -17.39 -12.65 -24.65
N VAL A 346 -17.37 -11.33 -24.46
CA VAL A 346 -17.90 -10.68 -23.25
C VAL A 346 -19.41 -10.86 -23.13
N VAL A 347 -20.17 -10.66 -24.22
CA VAL A 347 -21.62 -10.87 -24.21
C VAL A 347 -21.98 -12.34 -23.99
N ALA A 348 -21.24 -13.27 -24.59
CA ALA A 348 -21.47 -14.69 -24.40
C ALA A 348 -21.30 -15.11 -22.92
N ALA A 349 -20.20 -14.70 -22.29
CA ALA A 349 -19.94 -14.99 -20.88
C ALA A 349 -20.94 -14.29 -19.95
N LEU A 350 -21.31 -13.03 -20.23
CA LEU A 350 -22.33 -12.31 -19.46
C LEU A 350 -23.68 -13.05 -19.51
N THR A 351 -24.07 -13.52 -20.70
CA THR A 351 -25.32 -14.27 -20.88
C THR A 351 -25.27 -15.61 -20.13
N GLY A 352 -24.16 -16.33 -20.20
CA GLY A 352 -23.95 -17.58 -19.44
C GLY A 352 -24.04 -17.36 -17.93
N MET A 353 -23.37 -16.33 -17.42
CA MET A 353 -23.43 -15.95 -16.01
C MET A 353 -24.86 -15.65 -15.55
N LEU A 354 -25.63 -14.91 -16.35
CA LEU A 354 -27.03 -14.61 -16.04
C LEU A 354 -27.94 -15.85 -16.08
N ALA A 355 -27.63 -16.84 -16.93
CA ALA A 355 -28.39 -18.09 -17.01
C ALA A 355 -28.13 -19.03 -15.82
N GLU A 356 -26.92 -19.01 -15.26
CA GLU A 356 -26.48 -19.95 -14.21
C GLU A 356 -26.71 -19.45 -12.77
N ARG A 357 -26.87 -18.13 -12.55
CA ARG A 357 -26.95 -17.57 -11.20
C ARG A 357 -28.35 -17.61 -10.59
N GLU A 358 -28.39 -17.87 -9.28
CA GLU A 358 -29.59 -17.71 -8.47
C GLU A 358 -29.98 -16.21 -8.35
N PRO A 359 -31.28 -15.87 -8.38
CA PRO A 359 -31.77 -14.48 -8.38
C PRO A 359 -31.32 -13.62 -7.19
N GLU A 360 -30.85 -14.24 -6.10
CA GLU A 360 -30.60 -13.57 -4.82
C GLU A 360 -29.22 -12.88 -4.73
N ARG A 361 -28.32 -13.09 -5.70
CA ARG A 361 -27.01 -12.42 -5.74
C ARG A 361 -27.02 -11.25 -6.71
N PHE A 362 -27.03 -10.04 -6.16
CA PHE A 362 -26.86 -8.79 -6.90
C PHE A 362 -25.65 -8.88 -7.85
N VAL A 363 -25.88 -8.69 -9.14
CA VAL A 363 -24.82 -8.44 -10.13
C VAL A 363 -24.68 -6.92 -10.21
N PRO A 364 -23.60 -6.31 -9.68
CA PRO A 364 -23.36 -4.90 -9.92
C PRO A 364 -23.15 -4.72 -11.42
N TRP A 365 -24.07 -4.02 -12.07
CA TRP A 365 -23.94 -3.70 -13.48
C TRP A 365 -22.88 -2.61 -13.65
N ASP A 366 -21.98 -2.82 -14.60
CA ASP A 366 -21.12 -1.75 -15.08
C ASP A 366 -21.83 -0.99 -16.19
N ALA A 367 -22.47 0.13 -15.82
CA ALA A 367 -23.23 0.96 -16.75
C ALA A 367 -22.40 1.39 -17.98
N GLY A 368 -21.12 1.73 -17.77
CA GLY A 368 -20.24 2.17 -18.85
C GLY A 368 -19.89 1.04 -19.82
N LEU A 369 -19.68 -0.17 -19.30
CA LEU A 369 -19.42 -1.35 -20.13
C LEU A 369 -20.66 -1.76 -20.93
N LEU A 370 -21.84 -1.79 -20.30
CA LEU A 370 -23.08 -2.12 -21.02
C LEU A 370 -23.40 -1.10 -22.10
N GLU A 371 -23.20 0.19 -21.82
CA GLU A 371 -23.36 1.24 -22.79
C GLU A 371 -22.40 1.04 -23.97
N ALA A 372 -21.13 0.72 -23.70
CA ALA A 372 -20.14 0.46 -24.74
C ALA A 372 -20.50 -0.76 -25.60
N LEU A 373 -21.00 -1.85 -25.00
CA LEU A 373 -21.51 -3.00 -25.74
C LEU A 373 -22.74 -2.66 -26.58
N ALA A 374 -23.70 -1.91 -26.03
CA ALA A 374 -24.92 -1.53 -26.72
C ALA A 374 -24.67 -0.50 -27.85
N LYS A 375 -23.63 0.33 -27.74
CA LYS A 375 -23.21 1.31 -28.76
C LYS A 375 -22.33 0.72 -29.87
N ALA A 376 -21.91 -0.54 -29.77
CA ALA A 376 -21.10 -1.15 -30.81
C ALA A 376 -21.83 -1.11 -32.17
N ASP A 377 -21.07 -0.89 -33.24
CA ASP A 377 -21.60 -0.88 -34.61
C ASP A 377 -20.86 -1.93 -35.47
N PRO A 378 -21.52 -3.01 -35.92
CA PRO A 378 -22.93 -3.34 -35.67
C PRO A 378 -23.22 -3.73 -34.21
N GLU A 379 -24.49 -3.61 -33.78
CA GLU A 379 -24.94 -4.01 -32.43
C GLU A 379 -24.50 -5.45 -32.13
N VAL A 380 -23.91 -5.67 -30.95
CA VAL A 380 -23.38 -6.97 -30.56
C VAL A 380 -24.53 -7.96 -30.40
N ALA A 381 -24.50 -9.05 -31.17
CA ALA A 381 -25.55 -10.07 -31.08
C ALA A 381 -25.73 -10.59 -29.64
N GLY A 382 -26.97 -10.60 -29.14
CA GLY A 382 -27.33 -11.09 -27.81
C GLY A 382 -27.28 -10.05 -26.68
N ILE A 383 -26.74 -8.84 -26.89
CA ILE A 383 -26.68 -7.82 -25.82
C ILE A 383 -28.07 -7.44 -25.31
N GLY A 384 -29.05 -7.29 -26.20
CA GLY A 384 -30.44 -7.00 -25.81
C GLY A 384 -31.08 -8.10 -24.96
N ASP A 385 -30.74 -9.36 -25.22
CA ASP A 385 -31.25 -10.49 -24.44
C ASP A 385 -30.55 -10.59 -23.09
N ALA A 386 -29.24 -10.29 -23.01
CA ALA A 386 -28.50 -10.22 -21.76
C ALA A 386 -29.02 -9.10 -20.85
N VAL A 387 -29.25 -7.90 -21.39
CA VAL A 387 -29.84 -6.77 -20.64
C VAL A 387 -31.23 -7.12 -20.13
N LEU A 388 -32.08 -7.73 -20.97
CA LEU A 388 -33.40 -8.20 -20.55
C LEU A 388 -33.33 -9.25 -19.44
N ALA A 389 -32.44 -10.25 -19.57
CA ALA A 389 -32.28 -11.31 -18.58
C ALA A 389 -31.87 -10.73 -17.23
N GLY A 390 -30.85 -9.87 -17.19
CA GLY A 390 -30.39 -9.30 -15.93
C GLY A 390 -31.40 -8.32 -15.31
N LEU A 391 -32.16 -7.54 -16.10
CA LEU A 391 -33.25 -6.71 -15.58
C LEU A 391 -34.45 -7.53 -15.08
N THR A 392 -34.67 -8.72 -15.64
CA THR A 392 -35.69 -9.65 -15.12
C THR A 392 -35.27 -10.23 -13.77
N MET A 393 -33.98 -10.50 -13.57
CA MET A 393 -33.45 -11.01 -12.30
C MET A 393 -33.34 -9.92 -11.23
N ALA A 394 -32.91 -8.71 -11.62
CA ALA A 394 -32.68 -7.59 -10.71
C ALA A 394 -33.28 -6.28 -11.27
N PRO A 395 -34.62 -6.11 -11.24
CA PRO A 395 -35.28 -4.92 -11.75
C PRO A 395 -34.85 -3.62 -11.05
N ALA A 396 -34.38 -3.72 -9.81
CA ALA A 396 -33.83 -2.61 -9.03
C ALA A 396 -32.62 -1.94 -9.70
N ALA A 397 -31.88 -2.66 -10.54
CA ALA A 397 -30.72 -2.14 -11.26
C ALA A 397 -31.08 -1.42 -12.58
N ALA A 398 -32.36 -1.07 -12.77
CA ALA A 398 -32.82 -0.36 -13.97
C ALA A 398 -32.04 0.94 -14.22
N GLU A 399 -31.65 1.66 -13.16
CA GLU A 399 -30.88 2.90 -13.26
C GLU A 399 -29.55 2.69 -13.99
N ASP A 400 -28.78 1.68 -13.59
CA ASP A 400 -27.47 1.36 -14.19
C ASP A 400 -27.60 0.91 -15.66
N ALA A 401 -28.75 0.34 -16.04
CA ALA A 401 -29.00 -0.13 -17.40
C ALA A 401 -29.48 0.97 -18.35
N VAL A 402 -29.94 2.13 -17.86
CA VAL A 402 -30.49 3.22 -18.70
C VAL A 402 -29.57 3.61 -19.87
N PRO A 403 -28.26 3.84 -19.68
CA PRO A 403 -27.37 4.20 -20.78
C PRO A 403 -27.33 3.14 -21.89
N ALA A 404 -27.34 1.86 -21.52
CA ALA A 404 -27.38 0.76 -22.47
C ALA A 404 -28.75 0.67 -23.17
N LEU A 405 -29.86 0.78 -22.44
CA LEU A 405 -31.22 0.78 -23.01
C LEU A 405 -31.40 1.88 -24.06
N LEU A 406 -30.81 3.07 -23.83
CA LEU A 406 -30.81 4.18 -24.76
C LEU A 406 -29.96 3.94 -26.01
N ALA A 407 -29.06 2.96 -26.00
CA ALA A 407 -28.18 2.61 -27.13
C ALA A 407 -28.67 1.38 -27.92
N LEU A 408 -29.39 0.45 -27.27
CA LEU A 408 -29.95 -0.75 -27.91
C LEU A 408 -30.88 -0.45 -29.10
N SER A 409 -31.13 -1.44 -29.95
CA SER A 409 -32.24 -1.41 -30.91
C SER A 409 -33.60 -1.15 -30.25
N HIS A 410 -34.52 -0.52 -30.98
CA HIS A 410 -35.86 -0.17 -30.48
C HIS A 410 -36.61 -1.39 -29.92
N ALA A 411 -36.55 -2.53 -30.62
CA ALA A 411 -37.19 -3.77 -30.19
C ALA A 411 -36.59 -4.36 -28.90
N ALA A 412 -35.26 -4.38 -28.77
CA ALA A 412 -34.60 -4.89 -27.56
C ALA A 412 -34.89 -3.98 -26.35
N CYS A 413 -34.76 -2.66 -26.55
CA CYS A 413 -35.08 -1.63 -25.57
C CYS A 413 -36.52 -1.77 -25.04
N ARG A 414 -37.50 -1.88 -25.94
CA ARG A 414 -38.92 -2.04 -25.58
C ARG A 414 -39.16 -3.26 -24.69
N ARG A 415 -38.64 -4.45 -25.07
CA ARG A 415 -38.82 -5.69 -24.29
C ARG A 415 -38.25 -5.57 -22.88
N ALA A 416 -37.06 -4.97 -22.74
CA ALA A 416 -36.43 -4.76 -21.45
C ALA A 416 -37.24 -3.80 -20.55
N VAL A 417 -37.75 -2.70 -21.12
CA VAL A 417 -38.63 -1.76 -20.39
C VAL A 417 -39.95 -2.43 -19.96
N GLU A 418 -40.57 -3.23 -20.84
CA GLU A 418 -41.79 -3.98 -20.51
C GLU A 418 -41.58 -4.94 -19.33
N ALA A 419 -40.40 -5.58 -19.24
CA ALA A 419 -40.06 -6.47 -18.14
C ALA A 419 -39.88 -5.72 -16.81
N VAL A 420 -39.17 -4.58 -16.81
CA VAL A 420 -39.01 -3.75 -15.59
C VAL A 420 -40.36 -3.24 -15.10
N LEU A 421 -41.21 -2.74 -16.01
CA LEU A 421 -42.55 -2.26 -15.65
C LEU A 421 -43.44 -3.40 -15.12
N ALA A 422 -43.38 -4.60 -15.71
CA ALA A 422 -44.12 -5.76 -15.21
C ALA A 422 -43.66 -6.19 -13.81
N ALA A 423 -42.35 -6.13 -13.54
CA ALA A 423 -41.81 -6.41 -12.21
C ALA A 423 -42.26 -5.35 -11.18
N ALA A 424 -42.25 -4.07 -11.56
CA ALA A 424 -42.74 -2.98 -10.72
C ALA A 424 -44.24 -3.11 -10.40
N GLU A 425 -45.06 -3.53 -11.37
CA GLU A 425 -46.50 -3.78 -11.18
C GLU A 425 -46.77 -4.93 -10.20
N ALA A 426 -45.86 -5.91 -10.14
CA ALA A 426 -45.96 -7.05 -9.23
C ALA A 426 -45.37 -6.79 -7.84
N ALA A 427 -44.55 -5.74 -7.68
CA ALA A 427 -43.88 -5.43 -6.43
C ALA A 427 -44.85 -4.80 -5.41
N PRO A 428 -44.70 -5.11 -4.11
CA PRO A 428 -45.46 -4.44 -3.07
C PRO A 428 -45.14 -2.95 -3.05
N TRP A 429 -46.14 -2.11 -2.75
CA TRP A 429 -45.91 -0.68 -2.53
C TRP A 429 -45.33 -0.45 -1.13
N GLU A 430 -44.28 0.35 -1.04
CA GLU A 430 -43.63 0.71 0.22
C GLU A 430 -43.42 2.22 0.36
N THR A 431 -43.45 2.67 1.62
CA THR A 431 -43.15 4.04 2.02
C THR A 431 -41.70 4.11 2.49
N THR A 432 -40.82 4.71 1.69
CA THR A 432 -39.39 4.85 1.99
C THR A 432 -39.02 6.30 2.32
N SER A 433 -38.23 6.53 3.37
CA SER A 433 -37.72 7.87 3.69
C SER A 433 -36.71 8.35 2.64
N VAL A 434 -36.92 9.54 2.07
CA VAL A 434 -36.03 10.14 1.06
C VAL A 434 -35.34 11.42 1.52
N GLY A 435 -35.59 11.84 2.77
CA GLY A 435 -34.96 13.01 3.38
C GLY A 435 -35.67 13.42 4.67
N PRO A 436 -35.18 14.47 5.36
CA PRO A 436 -35.81 14.96 6.58
C PRO A 436 -37.27 15.36 6.34
N GLY A 437 -38.21 14.60 6.91
CA GLY A 437 -39.64 14.87 6.84
C GLY A 437 -40.29 14.57 5.47
N THR A 438 -39.64 13.82 4.58
CA THR A 438 -40.20 13.44 3.27
C THR A 438 -40.13 11.93 3.06
N VAL A 439 -41.23 11.38 2.56
CA VAL A 439 -41.35 9.96 2.21
C VAL A 439 -41.73 9.81 0.73
N ARG A 440 -41.29 8.71 0.15
CA ARG A 440 -41.60 8.24 -1.19
C ARG A 440 -42.47 7.00 -1.08
N GLU A 441 -43.66 7.04 -1.66
CA GLU A 441 -44.51 5.86 -1.87
C GLU A 441 -44.36 5.37 -3.31
N GLY A 442 -44.04 4.09 -3.49
CA GLY A 442 -43.94 3.47 -4.81
C GLY A 442 -43.62 1.98 -4.71
N PRO A 443 -43.43 1.30 -5.86
CA PRO A 443 -42.99 -0.09 -5.90
C PRO A 443 -41.69 -0.28 -5.09
N ARG A 444 -41.68 -1.28 -4.22
CA ARG A 444 -40.52 -1.65 -3.40
C ARG A 444 -39.31 -1.89 -4.29
N ASP A 445 -38.18 -1.30 -3.91
CA ASP A 445 -36.85 -1.52 -4.51
C ASP A 445 -36.75 -1.25 -6.02
N ILE A 446 -37.79 -0.73 -6.68
CA ILE A 446 -37.81 -0.45 -8.14
C ILE A 446 -38.21 1.01 -8.38
N ASP A 447 -37.25 1.82 -8.83
CA ASP A 447 -37.53 3.19 -9.23
C ASP A 447 -37.87 3.25 -10.73
N VAL A 448 -39.16 3.25 -11.06
CA VAL A 448 -39.61 3.36 -12.46
C VAL A 448 -39.37 4.74 -13.08
N SER A 449 -39.08 5.78 -12.26
CA SER A 449 -38.87 7.14 -12.78
C SER A 449 -37.57 7.26 -13.58
N VAL A 450 -36.59 6.39 -13.33
CA VAL A 450 -35.32 6.33 -14.07
C VAL A 450 -35.53 5.95 -15.55
N LEU A 451 -36.67 5.34 -15.90
CA LEU A 451 -37.00 4.94 -17.27
C LEU A 451 -37.52 6.11 -18.14
N ALA A 452 -37.81 7.28 -17.57
CA ALA A 452 -38.38 8.41 -18.31
C ALA A 452 -37.61 8.80 -19.60
N PRO A 453 -36.25 8.83 -19.61
CA PRO A 453 -35.50 9.11 -20.84
C PRO A 453 -35.67 8.00 -21.90
N VAL A 454 -35.75 6.75 -21.47
CA VAL A 454 -35.90 5.58 -22.36
C VAL A 454 -37.30 5.58 -22.99
N LEU A 455 -38.32 5.88 -22.18
CA LEU A 455 -39.71 5.94 -22.60
C LEU A 455 -39.97 7.10 -23.58
N THR A 456 -39.38 8.27 -23.31
CA THR A 456 -39.35 9.41 -24.26
C THR A 456 -38.77 8.99 -25.61
N ARG A 457 -37.69 8.19 -25.62
CA ARG A 457 -37.07 7.67 -26.85
C ARG A 457 -37.95 6.66 -27.57
N LEU A 458 -38.61 5.76 -26.83
CA LEU A 458 -39.50 4.74 -27.40
C LEU A 458 -40.77 5.34 -28.01
N ALA A 459 -41.23 6.48 -27.48
CA ALA A 459 -42.46 7.18 -27.87
C ALA A 459 -43.68 6.24 -27.85
N ASP A 460 -43.80 5.44 -26.79
CA ASP A 460 -44.89 4.50 -26.60
C ASP A 460 -45.86 4.98 -25.50
N PRO A 461 -47.07 5.46 -25.87
CA PRO A 461 -48.01 6.02 -24.90
C PRO A 461 -48.57 4.98 -23.92
N GLU A 462 -48.54 3.69 -24.26
CA GLU A 462 -48.98 2.63 -23.34
C GLU A 462 -47.97 2.43 -22.23
N LEU A 463 -46.67 2.41 -22.57
CA LEU A 463 -45.60 2.29 -21.58
C LEU A 463 -45.46 3.55 -20.72
N ASP A 464 -45.63 4.74 -21.30
CA ASP A 464 -45.69 6.00 -20.56
C ASP A 464 -46.83 5.97 -19.53
N ALA A 465 -48.04 5.58 -19.94
CA ALA A 465 -49.18 5.49 -19.05
C ALA A 465 -49.01 4.41 -17.96
N ARG A 466 -48.24 3.34 -18.23
CA ARG A 466 -47.87 2.34 -17.21
C ARG A 466 -46.92 2.94 -16.18
N GLN A 467 -45.87 3.62 -16.63
CA GLN A 467 -44.91 4.30 -15.75
C GLN A 467 -45.63 5.33 -14.86
N ASP A 468 -46.49 6.17 -15.43
CA ASP A 468 -47.21 7.22 -14.69
C ASP A 468 -48.07 6.68 -13.54
N ARG A 469 -48.66 5.49 -13.70
CA ARG A 469 -49.45 4.84 -12.63
C ARG A 469 -48.60 4.35 -11.45
N MET A 470 -47.30 4.15 -11.68
CA MET A 470 -46.34 3.64 -10.70
C MET A 470 -45.31 4.70 -10.28
N ALA A 471 -45.39 5.90 -10.85
CA ALA A 471 -44.47 6.98 -10.56
C ALA A 471 -44.50 7.29 -9.06
N PRO A 472 -43.33 7.32 -8.39
CA PRO A 472 -43.29 7.48 -6.94
C PRO A 472 -43.92 8.79 -6.49
N VAL A 473 -44.77 8.74 -5.48
CA VAL A 473 -45.42 9.92 -4.89
C VAL A 473 -44.60 10.38 -3.69
N ILE A 474 -44.00 11.58 -3.80
CA ILE A 474 -43.25 12.20 -2.71
C ILE A 474 -44.19 13.11 -1.90
N HIS A 475 -44.27 12.88 -0.59
CA HIS A 475 -45.06 13.73 0.30
C HIS A 475 -44.42 13.89 1.69
N ALA A 476 -44.91 14.84 2.48
CA ALA A 476 -44.41 15.08 3.83
C ALA A 476 -44.73 13.89 4.74
N ALA A 477 -43.72 13.39 5.46
CA ALA A 477 -43.90 12.36 6.46
C ALA A 477 -44.94 12.85 7.48
N ARG A 478 -45.99 12.06 7.71
CA ARG A 478 -46.94 12.36 8.79
C ARG A 478 -46.14 12.33 10.11
N GLN A 479 -46.13 13.46 10.82
CA GLN A 479 -45.64 13.50 12.20
C GLN A 479 -46.65 12.70 13.04
N GLU A 480 -46.29 11.47 13.40
CA GLU A 480 -47.01 10.70 14.44
C GLU A 480 -46.61 11.15 15.85
#